data_AF-S6AA82-F1
#
_entry.id   AF-S6AA82-F1
#
_cell.length_a   1.000
_cell.length_b   1.000
_cell.length_c   1.000
_cell.angle_alpha   90.00
_cell.angle_beta   90.00
_cell.angle_gamma   90.00
#
_symmetry.space_group_name_H-M   'P 1'
#
loop_
_entity.id
_entity.type
_entity.pdbx_description
1 polymer ?
#
loop_
_entity_poly.entity_id
_entity_poly.type
_entity_poly.pdbx_seq_one_letter_code
_entity_poly.pdbx_strand_id
1 'polypeptide(L)'
;MAFLGEVGPERIGDLLELAGEIRVPEFNIGLTRFGWWPHNRIVWAAPGETPVELVRLIDSLREKLLGAGFRFDTKSFVPHITLLRKADCRKNPLLAGAIEWRARDFVLVRSVSGESGSSYEVVGRWKLL
;
A
#
# COMPACT_ATOMS: atom_id res chain seq x y z
N MET A 1 -0.37 -5.09 -1.88
CA MET A 1 -1.22 -4.48 -0.83
C MET A 1 -2.63 -5.02 -1.00
N ALA A 2 -3.46 -4.99 0.04
CA ALA A 2 -4.88 -5.32 -0.05
C ALA A 2 -5.70 -4.16 0.52
N PHE A 3 -6.72 -3.73 -0.23
CA PHE A 3 -7.73 -2.80 0.25
C PHE A 3 -8.99 -3.61 0.56
N LEU A 4 -9.38 -3.65 1.83
CA LEU A 4 -10.44 -4.54 2.33
C LEU A 4 -11.83 -3.92 2.31
N GLY A 5 -11.94 -2.61 2.03
CA GLY A 5 -13.20 -1.89 2.14
C GLY A 5 -13.72 -1.88 3.57
N GLU A 6 -15.05 -1.98 3.72
CA GLU A 6 -15.70 -2.07 5.01
C GLU A 6 -15.52 -3.47 5.62
N VAL A 7 -14.98 -3.52 6.83
CA VAL A 7 -14.79 -4.74 7.61
C VAL A 7 -15.46 -4.56 8.97
N GLY A 8 -16.30 -5.51 9.36
CA GLY A 8 -16.98 -5.47 10.66
C GLY A 8 -15.98 -5.49 11.82
N PRO A 9 -16.24 -4.77 12.92
CA PRO A 9 -15.33 -4.66 14.06
C PRO A 9 -14.96 -6.03 14.66
N GLU A 10 -15.86 -7.01 14.58
CA GLU A 10 -15.67 -8.39 15.04
C GLU A 10 -14.59 -9.14 14.26
N ARG A 11 -14.30 -8.72 13.02
CA ARG A 11 -13.28 -9.34 12.15
C ARG A 11 -11.91 -8.69 12.24
N ILE A 12 -11.79 -7.59 13.00
CA ILE A 12 -10.51 -6.88 13.14
C ILE A 12 -9.48 -7.72 13.90
N GLY A 13 -9.93 -8.52 14.88
CA GLY A 13 -9.07 -9.49 15.58
C GLY A 13 -8.37 -10.45 14.60
N ASP A 14 -9.14 -11.07 13.71
CA ASP A 14 -8.60 -11.97 12.67
C ASP A 14 -7.53 -11.27 11.82
N LEU A 15 -7.78 -10.01 11.41
CA LEU A 15 -6.81 -9.26 10.60
C LEU A 15 -5.50 -9.01 11.35
N LEU A 16 -5.58 -8.71 12.66
CA LEU A 16 -4.41 -8.49 13.49
C LEU A 16 -3.59 -9.78 13.66
N GLU A 17 -4.26 -10.90 13.89
CA GLU A 17 -3.63 -12.22 14.04
C GLU A 17 -2.95 -12.67 12.73
N LEU A 18 -3.69 -12.65 11.62
CA LEU A 18 -3.17 -13.06 10.31
C LEU A 18 -1.95 -12.24 9.88
N ALA A 19 -1.99 -10.92 10.09
CA ALA A 19 -0.85 -10.05 9.82
C ALA A 19 0.33 -10.34 10.77
N GLY A 20 0.05 -10.70 12.02
CA GLY A 20 1.03 -11.09 13.04
C GLY A 20 1.83 -12.35 12.72
N GLU A 21 1.38 -13.18 11.79
CA GLU A 21 2.07 -14.38 11.33
C GLU A 21 3.08 -14.12 10.20
N ILE A 22 3.07 -12.94 9.60
CA ILE A 22 3.88 -12.64 8.42
C ILE A 22 5.34 -12.40 8.82
N ARG A 23 6.25 -13.06 8.12
CA ARG A 23 7.70 -13.01 8.34
C ARG A 23 8.38 -12.73 7.01
N VAL A 24 8.82 -11.49 6.83
CA VAL A 24 9.52 -11.01 5.62
C VAL A 24 10.68 -10.12 6.08
N PRO A 25 11.89 -10.24 5.52
CA PRO A 25 13.01 -9.34 5.82
C PRO A 25 12.68 -7.87 5.55
N GLU A 26 13.33 -6.95 6.25
CA GLU A 26 13.37 -5.54 5.84
C GLU A 26 13.92 -5.41 4.40
N PHE A 27 13.41 -4.43 3.66
CA PHE A 27 13.83 -4.21 2.27
C PHE A 27 13.86 -2.72 1.91
N ASN A 28 14.63 -2.39 0.87
CA ASN A 28 14.68 -1.04 0.31
C ASN A 28 13.77 -0.94 -0.91
N ILE A 29 13.13 0.21 -1.07
CA ILE A 29 12.30 0.58 -2.20
C ILE A 29 12.93 1.81 -2.85
N GLY A 30 13.53 1.63 -4.03
CA GLY A 30 14.05 2.72 -4.84
C GLY A 30 12.95 3.32 -5.74
N LEU A 31 12.33 4.41 -5.30
CA LEU A 31 11.30 5.13 -6.06
C LEU A 31 11.97 6.02 -7.12
N THR A 32 12.11 5.48 -8.32
CA THR A 32 12.79 6.14 -9.44
C THR A 32 11.87 6.46 -10.61
N ARG A 33 10.64 5.94 -10.61
CA ARG A 33 9.64 6.22 -11.64
C ARG A 33 8.59 7.17 -11.11
N PHE A 34 8.34 8.23 -11.86
CA PHE A 34 7.31 9.20 -11.56
C PHE A 34 6.44 9.37 -12.80
N GLY A 35 5.15 9.52 -12.58
CA GLY A 35 4.22 9.65 -13.69
C GLY A 35 2.89 10.23 -13.29
N TRP A 36 2.04 10.36 -14.29
CA TRP A 36 0.70 10.89 -14.15
C TRP A 36 -0.26 9.96 -14.88
N TRP A 37 -1.35 9.57 -14.21
CA TRP A 37 -2.46 8.88 -14.85
C TRP A 37 -3.51 9.92 -15.24
N PRO A 38 -3.69 10.24 -16.55
CA PRO A 38 -4.58 11.31 -16.98
C PRO A 38 -6.04 11.05 -16.61
N HIS A 39 -6.50 9.80 -16.78
CA HIS A 39 -7.88 9.41 -16.52
C HIS A 39 -8.30 9.67 -15.06
N ASN A 40 -7.43 9.33 -14.10
CA ASN A 40 -7.71 9.50 -12.68
C ASN A 40 -7.17 10.82 -12.10
N ARG A 41 -6.44 11.61 -12.91
CA ARG A 41 -5.76 12.84 -12.50
C ARG A 41 -4.86 12.65 -11.27
N ILE A 42 -4.08 11.57 -11.27
CA ILE A 42 -3.19 11.18 -10.16
C ILE A 42 -1.73 11.30 -10.60
N VAL A 43 -0.92 12.00 -9.81
CA VAL A 43 0.55 11.90 -9.87
C VAL A 43 0.99 10.81 -8.92
N TRP A 44 1.90 9.95 -9.38
CA TRP A 44 2.39 8.82 -8.63
C TRP A 44 3.91 8.70 -8.67
N ALA A 45 4.46 8.07 -7.64
CA ALA A 45 5.81 7.51 -7.60
C ALA A 45 5.73 5.99 -7.56
N ALA A 46 6.66 5.30 -8.21
CA ALA A 46 6.72 3.85 -8.23
C ALA A 46 8.19 3.38 -8.19
N PRO A 47 8.45 2.17 -7.67
CA PRO A 47 9.78 1.61 -7.72
C PRO A 47 10.23 1.41 -9.17
N GLY A 48 11.53 1.59 -9.44
CA GLY A 48 12.11 1.24 -10.75
C GLY A 48 12.07 -0.26 -10.99
N GLU A 49 12.48 -1.01 -9.97
CA GLU A 49 12.41 -2.47 -9.88
C GLU A 49 11.66 -2.84 -8.60
N THR A 50 10.74 -3.80 -8.68
CA THR A 50 9.93 -4.19 -7.50
C THR A 50 10.75 -5.16 -6.62
N PRO A 51 11.01 -4.82 -5.34
CA PRO A 51 11.74 -5.73 -4.45
C PRO A 51 11.01 -7.06 -4.29
N VAL A 52 11.76 -8.17 -4.29
CA VAL A 52 11.18 -9.51 -4.13
C VAL A 52 10.50 -9.68 -2.76
N GLU A 53 11.01 -9.00 -1.73
CA GLU A 53 10.44 -8.97 -0.39
C GLU A 53 9.09 -8.27 -0.37
N LEU A 54 8.91 -7.20 -1.16
CA LEU A 54 7.61 -6.55 -1.31
C LEU A 54 6.60 -7.51 -1.94
N VAL A 55 7.00 -8.25 -2.98
CA VAL A 55 6.15 -9.26 -3.62
C VAL A 55 5.75 -10.33 -2.59
N ARG A 56 6.72 -10.91 -1.87
CA ARG A 56 6.48 -11.92 -0.82
C ARG A 56 5.53 -11.42 0.27
N LEU A 57 5.71 -10.18 0.73
CA LEU A 57 4.82 -9.55 1.71
C LEU A 57 3.38 -9.47 1.19
N ILE A 58 3.20 -9.02 -0.05
CA ILE A 58 1.86 -8.89 -0.64
C ILE A 58 1.20 -10.23 -0.87
N ASP A 59 1.94 -11.22 -1.37
CA ASP A 59 1.41 -12.56 -1.64
C ASP A 59 1.03 -13.25 -0.33
N SER A 60 1.88 -13.18 0.70
CA SER A 60 1.60 -13.74 2.03
C SER A 60 0.36 -13.12 2.67
N LEU A 61 0.22 -11.79 2.59
CA LEU A 61 -0.99 -11.08 3.04
C LEU A 61 -2.22 -11.57 2.30
N ARG A 62 -2.18 -11.59 0.96
CA ARG A 62 -3.33 -11.92 0.12
C ARG A 62 -3.76 -13.38 0.29
N GLU A 63 -2.82 -14.31 0.39
CA GLU A 63 -3.10 -15.73 0.63
C GLU A 63 -3.84 -15.92 1.97
N LYS A 64 -3.31 -15.36 3.06
CA LYS A 64 -3.93 -15.43 4.39
C LYS A 64 -5.32 -14.80 4.42
N LEU A 65 -5.47 -13.64 3.80
CA LEU A 65 -6.77 -12.94 3.70
C LEU A 65 -7.80 -13.78 2.94
N LEU A 66 -7.42 -14.38 1.80
CA LEU A 66 -8.30 -15.26 1.04
C LEU A 66 -8.67 -16.52 1.83
N GLY A 67 -7.70 -17.14 2.49
CA GLY A 67 -7.92 -18.31 3.35
C GLY A 67 -8.90 -18.05 4.50
N ALA A 68 -8.90 -16.82 5.04
CA ALA A 68 -9.83 -16.38 6.08
C ALA A 68 -11.14 -15.76 5.55
N GLY A 69 -11.40 -15.86 4.24
CA GLY A 69 -12.64 -15.43 3.60
C GLY A 69 -12.81 -13.91 3.44
N PHE A 70 -11.75 -13.12 3.55
CA PHE A 70 -11.79 -11.69 3.24
C PHE A 70 -11.85 -11.45 1.74
N ARG A 71 -12.61 -10.42 1.34
CA ARG A 71 -12.73 -9.99 -0.06
C ARG A 71 -11.90 -8.75 -0.32
N PHE A 72 -11.20 -8.72 -1.45
CA PHE A 72 -10.44 -7.57 -1.93
C PHE A 72 -10.23 -7.67 -3.46
N ASP A 73 -9.78 -6.60 -4.10
CA ASP A 73 -9.44 -6.63 -5.54
C ASP A 73 -8.22 -7.54 -5.78
N THR A 74 -8.43 -8.67 -6.46
CA THR A 74 -7.43 -9.69 -6.77
C THR A 74 -6.56 -9.36 -7.97
N LYS A 75 -6.77 -8.22 -8.64
CA LYS A 75 -5.89 -7.75 -9.72
C LYS A 75 -4.44 -7.72 -9.27
N SER A 76 -3.56 -7.90 -10.26
CA SER A 76 -2.11 -7.80 -10.09
C SER A 76 -1.76 -6.51 -9.35
N PHE A 77 -0.94 -6.67 -8.31
CA PHE A 77 -0.52 -5.54 -7.51
C PHE A 77 0.50 -4.70 -8.29
N VAL A 78 0.17 -3.42 -8.52
CA VAL A 78 1.08 -2.45 -9.13
C VAL A 78 1.55 -1.49 -8.03
N PRO A 79 2.80 -1.62 -7.54
CA PRO A 79 3.30 -0.78 -6.45
C PRO A 79 3.39 0.68 -6.90
N HIS A 80 2.70 1.56 -6.19
CA HIS A 80 2.76 2.99 -6.41
C HIS A 80 2.40 3.75 -5.14
N ILE A 81 2.85 4.99 -5.05
CA ILE A 81 2.46 5.96 -4.04
C ILE A 81 1.76 7.09 -4.77
N THR A 82 0.51 7.37 -4.40
CA THR A 82 -0.19 8.57 -4.88
C THR A 82 0.40 9.80 -4.21
N LEU A 83 0.98 10.71 -4.99
CA LEU A 83 1.58 11.95 -4.50
C LEU A 83 0.59 13.12 -4.54
N LEU A 84 -0.15 13.25 -5.64
CA LEU A 84 -1.14 14.30 -5.85
C LEU A 84 -2.39 13.73 -6.51
N ARG A 85 -3.56 14.20 -6.05
CA ARG A 85 -4.86 13.92 -6.66
C ARG A 85 -5.39 15.19 -7.33
N LYS A 86 -6.30 15.02 -8.29
CA LYS A 86 -6.89 16.12 -9.08
C LYS A 86 -5.84 16.95 -9.84
N ALA A 87 -4.67 16.38 -10.11
CA ALA A 87 -3.59 17.03 -10.82
C ALA A 87 -3.91 17.24 -12.31
N ASP A 88 -3.34 18.30 -12.89
CA ASP A 88 -3.31 18.53 -14.34
C ASP A 88 -1.85 18.76 -14.77
N CYS A 89 -1.20 17.70 -15.23
CA CYS A 89 0.22 17.71 -15.60
C CYS A 89 0.45 17.87 -17.10
N ARG A 90 -0.57 18.22 -17.90
CA ARG A 90 -0.45 18.31 -19.38
C ARG A 90 0.61 19.31 -19.85
N LYS A 91 0.92 20.32 -19.04
CA LYS A 91 1.84 21.40 -19.38
C LYS A 91 3.20 21.32 -18.69
N ASN A 92 3.36 20.44 -17.70
CA ASN A 92 4.56 20.41 -16.86
C ASN A 92 5.09 18.96 -16.75
N PRO A 93 6.30 18.68 -17.27
CA PRO A 93 6.92 17.38 -17.05
C PRO A 93 7.23 17.19 -15.56
N LEU A 94 6.97 15.99 -15.05
CA LEU A 94 7.31 15.61 -13.69
C LEU A 94 8.82 15.34 -13.62
N LEU A 95 9.55 16.22 -12.95
CA LEU A 95 10.96 16.02 -12.62
C LEU A 95 11.07 15.78 -11.13
N ALA A 96 11.55 14.61 -10.74
CA ALA A 96 11.79 14.24 -9.36
C ALA A 96 13.07 13.40 -9.25
N GLY A 97 13.84 13.64 -8.20
CA GLY A 97 14.98 12.80 -7.85
C GLY A 97 14.54 11.44 -7.29
N ALA A 98 15.45 10.48 -7.32
CA ALA A 98 15.22 9.17 -6.70
C ALA A 98 14.99 9.30 -5.19
N ILE A 99 14.02 8.54 -4.67
CA ILE A 99 13.78 8.43 -3.23
C ILE A 99 14.08 7.00 -2.81
N GLU A 100 15.11 6.85 -1.98
CA GLU A 100 15.43 5.57 -1.34
C GLU A 100 14.66 5.44 -0.04
N TRP A 101 13.85 4.40 0.08
CA TRP A 101 13.05 4.15 1.27
C TRP A 101 13.28 2.74 1.83
N ARG A 102 13.83 2.67 3.05
CA ARG A 102 13.90 1.42 3.82
C ARG A 102 12.58 1.13 4.51
N ALA A 103 11.90 0.07 4.09
CA ALA A 103 10.72 -0.47 4.75
C ALA A 103 11.15 -1.33 5.95
N ARG A 104 10.70 -0.96 7.15
CA ARG A 104 11.01 -1.64 8.43
C ARG A 104 9.80 -2.28 9.10
N ASP A 105 8.62 -1.84 8.71
CA ASP A 105 7.35 -2.34 9.19
C ASP A 105 6.28 -2.20 8.12
N PHE A 106 5.21 -2.98 8.28
CA PHE A 106 3.97 -2.78 7.56
C PHE A 106 2.83 -2.59 8.57
N VAL A 107 1.75 -1.96 8.13
CA VAL A 107 0.65 -1.53 8.99
C VAL A 107 -0.70 -1.92 8.42
N LEU A 108 -1.63 -2.24 9.32
CA LEU A 108 -3.05 -2.22 9.05
C LEU A 108 -3.56 -0.82 9.41
N VAL A 109 -4.23 -0.18 8.45
CA VAL A 109 -4.78 1.16 8.63
C VAL A 109 -6.29 1.14 8.46
N ARG A 110 -6.99 1.92 9.28
CA ARG A 110 -8.40 2.26 9.11
C ARG A 110 -8.49 3.66 8.51
N SER A 111 -9.24 3.79 7.42
CA SER A 111 -9.61 5.10 6.88
C SER A 111 -10.77 5.64 7.69
N VAL A 112 -10.65 6.86 8.21
CA VAL A 112 -11.71 7.57 8.92
C VAL A 112 -12.09 8.80 8.11
N SER A 113 -13.35 8.87 7.66
CA SER A 113 -13.84 10.04 6.94
C SER A 113 -14.14 11.18 7.91
N GLY A 114 -13.51 12.33 7.71
CA GLY A 114 -13.79 13.56 8.45
C GLY A 114 -14.20 14.70 7.51
N GLU A 115 -14.60 15.84 8.10
CA GLU A 115 -15.09 17.02 7.36
C GLU A 115 -14.05 17.60 6.38
N SER A 116 -12.76 17.45 6.67
CA SER A 116 -11.64 17.94 5.85
C SER A 116 -11.02 16.88 4.93
N GLY A 117 -11.58 15.66 4.90
CA GLY A 117 -11.09 14.53 4.11
C GLY A 117 -10.92 13.25 4.93
N SER A 118 -10.40 12.20 4.28
CA SER A 118 -10.09 10.94 4.96
C SER A 118 -8.75 11.03 5.71
N SER A 119 -8.74 10.69 6.99
CA SER A 119 -7.54 10.39 7.76
C SER A 119 -7.27 8.89 7.82
N TYR A 120 -6.04 8.50 8.14
CA TYR A 120 -5.68 7.10 8.35
C TYR A 120 -5.19 6.90 9.78
N GLU A 121 -5.77 5.91 10.47
CA GLU A 121 -5.37 5.50 11.81
C GLU A 121 -4.70 4.13 11.73
N VAL A 122 -3.56 3.98 12.40
CA VAL A 122 -2.87 2.68 12.48
C VAL A 122 -3.58 1.81 13.51
N VAL A 123 -4.11 0.67 13.05
CA VAL A 123 -4.78 -0.33 13.89
C VAL A 123 -3.78 -1.37 14.39
N GLY A 124 -2.81 -1.73 13.56
CA GLY A 124 -1.74 -2.67 13.89
C GLY A 124 -0.47 -2.37 13.10
N ARG A 125 0.69 -2.71 13.68
CA ARG A 125 2.01 -2.54 13.07
C ARG A 125 2.88 -3.75 13.36
N TRP A 126 3.53 -4.28 12.34
CA TRP A 126 4.39 -5.44 12.45
C TRP A 126 5.76 -5.13 11.85
N LYS A 127 6.80 -5.45 12.61
CA LYS A 127 8.18 -5.32 12.16
C LYS A 127 8.49 -6.37 11.11
N LEU A 128 9.20 -5.92 10.08
CA LEU A 128 9.90 -6.81 9.17
C LEU A 128 11.16 -7.34 9.87
N LEU A 129 11.67 -8.49 9.43
CA LEU A 129 12.81 -9.19 10.04
C LEU A 129 14.15 -8.49 9.79
#